data_AF-A0A2A3E8M6-F1
#
_entry.id   AF-A0A2A3E8M6-F1
#
_cell.length_a   1.000
_cell.length_b   1.000
_cell.length_c   1.000
_cell.angle_alpha   90.00
_cell.angle_beta   90.00
_cell.angle_gamma   90.00
#
_symmetry.space_group_name_H-M   'P 1'
#
loop_
_entity.id
_entity.type
_entity.pdbx_description
1 polymer ?
#
loop_
_entity_poly.entity_id
_entity_poly.type
_entity_poly.pdbx_seq_one_letter_code
_entity_poly.pdbx_strand_id
1 'polypeptide(L)'
;MKICGPKYALCGLILSVWGIFQLLLMGIFFYTKSVALIEDVPFEANIKDTTEFYGAADRGYKQNAYNCWIAACIYLLTLLLSGHQFYINSRSSLSEYAKYKFQE
;
A
#
# COMPACT_ATOMS: atom_id res chain seq x y z
N MET A 1 -14.65 -15.85 -11.70
CA MET A 1 -14.91 -14.78 -12.68
C MET A 1 -13.56 -14.15 -13.06
N LYS A 2 -13.16 -14.17 -14.33
CA LYS A 2 -11.91 -13.53 -14.81
C LYS A 2 -12.21 -12.04 -15.04
N ILE A 3 -12.19 -11.22 -13.99
CA ILE A 3 -12.73 -9.84 -14.02
C ILE A 3 -11.78 -8.83 -14.69
N CYS A 4 -10.47 -9.09 -14.75
CA CYS A 4 -9.52 -8.19 -15.43
C CYS A 4 -8.64 -8.96 -16.41
N GLY A 5 -8.58 -8.50 -17.67
CA GLY A 5 -7.68 -9.05 -18.69
C GLY A 5 -6.20 -8.90 -18.33
N PRO A 6 -5.30 -9.71 -18.94
CA PRO A 6 -3.89 -9.84 -18.53
C PRO A 6 -3.11 -8.51 -18.52
N LYS A 7 -3.50 -7.53 -19.34
CA LYS A 7 -2.91 -6.18 -19.37
C LYS A 7 -3.25 -5.32 -18.15
N TYR A 8 -4.49 -5.41 -17.65
CA TYR A 8 -4.94 -4.63 -16.49
C TYR A 8 -4.42 -5.20 -15.17
N ALA A 9 -4.26 -6.52 -15.09
CA ALA A 9 -3.66 -7.19 -13.93
C ALA A 9 -2.19 -6.78 -13.72
N LEU A 10 -1.42 -6.63 -14.80
CA LEU A 10 -0.03 -6.19 -14.73
C LEU A 10 0.08 -4.75 -14.17
N CYS A 11 -0.78 -3.85 -14.65
CA CYS A 11 -0.82 -2.46 -14.17
C CYS A 11 -1.20 -2.39 -12.68
N GLY A 12 -2.19 -3.19 -12.24
CA GLY A 12 -2.61 -3.25 -10.84
C GLY A 12 -1.53 -3.80 -9.90
N LEU A 13 -0.70 -4.74 -10.37
CA LEU A 13 0.46 -5.23 -9.61
C LEU A 13 1.54 -4.16 -9.47
N ILE A 14 1.88 -3.45 -10.53
CA ILE A 14 2.90 -2.39 -10.51
C ILE A 14 2.47 -1.25 -9.59
N LEU A 15 1.22 -0.78 -9.71
CA LEU A 15 0.69 0.28 -8.85
C LEU A 15 0.59 -0.14 -7.38
N SER A 16 0.26 -1.42 -7.12
CA SER A 16 0.25 -1.94 -5.75
C SER A 16 1.65 -1.99 -5.15
N VAL A 17 2.66 -2.45 -5.89
CA VAL A 17 4.06 -2.45 -5.43
C VAL A 17 4.52 -1.01 -5.14
N TRP A 18 4.23 -0.08 -6.05
CA TRP A 18 4.55 1.34 -5.87
C TRP A 18 3.88 1.93 -4.62
N GLY A 19 2.58 1.69 -4.44
CA GLY A 19 1.83 2.16 -3.27
C GLY A 19 2.36 1.60 -1.94
N ILE A 20 2.77 0.33 -1.91
CA ILE A 20 3.37 -0.28 -0.72
C ILE A 20 4.70 0.42 -0.35
N PHE A 21 5.57 0.66 -1.34
CA PHE A 21 6.82 1.37 -1.10
C PHE A 21 6.60 2.79 -0.56
N GLN A 22 5.66 3.53 -1.16
CA GLN A 22 5.35 4.90 -0.74
C GLN A 22 4.77 4.95 0.68
N LEU A 23 3.81 4.07 1.00
CA LEU A 23 3.19 4.01 2.33
C LEU A 23 4.17 3.56 3.43
N LEU A 24 5.08 2.62 3.12
CA LEU A 24 6.11 2.18 4.07
C LEU A 24 7.11 3.30 4.36
N LEU A 25 7.58 4.01 3.32
CA LEU A 25 8.49 5.14 3.50
C LEU A 25 7.83 6.26 4.31
N MET A 26 6.58 6.62 4.01
CA MET A 26 5.83 7.61 4.79
C MET A 26 5.65 7.17 6.24
N GLY A 27 5.29 5.89 6.48
CA GLY A 27 5.16 5.36 7.84
C GLY A 27 6.45 5.47 8.66
N ILE A 28 7.60 5.19 8.04
CA ILE A 28 8.92 5.35 8.68
C ILE A 28 9.20 6.83 8.99
N PHE A 29 8.94 7.73 8.03
CA PHE A 29 9.17 9.17 8.24
C PHE A 29 8.26 9.78 9.31
N PHE A 30 7.02 9.32 9.42
CA PHE A 30 6.13 9.68 10.53
C PHE A 30 6.64 9.12 11.87
N TYR A 31 7.17 7.89 11.91
CA TYR A 31 7.73 7.30 13.13
C TYR A 31 8.98 8.05 13.61
N THR A 32 9.83 8.52 12.70
CA THR A 32 11.01 9.36 13.03
C THR A 32 10.66 10.82 13.32
N LYS A 33 9.38 11.20 13.29
CA LYS A 33 8.90 12.59 13.45
C LYS A 33 9.60 13.60 12.52
N SER A 34 9.64 13.27 11.23
CA SER A 34 10.30 14.15 10.26
C SER A 34 9.55 15.48 10.12
N VAL A 35 10.25 16.61 10.22
CA VAL A 35 9.68 17.97 10.13
C VAL A 35 8.96 18.22 8.80
N ALA A 36 9.36 17.52 7.74
CA ALA A 36 8.73 17.61 6.42
C ALA A 36 7.26 17.15 6.39
N LEU A 37 6.81 16.39 7.39
CA LEU A 37 5.46 15.80 7.46
C LEU A 37 4.62 16.42 8.57
N ILE A 38 5.06 17.57 9.10
CA ILE A 38 4.35 18.35 10.11
C ILE A 38 2.95 18.75 9.62
N GLU A 39 2.81 19.07 8.33
CA GLU A 39 1.54 19.54 7.73
C GLU A 39 0.45 18.47 7.71
N ASP A 40 0.82 17.18 7.64
CA ASP A 40 -0.11 16.07 7.65
C ASP A 40 -0.55 15.68 9.08
N VAL A 41 0.10 16.23 10.11
CA VAL A 41 -0.23 15.96 11.52
C VAL A 41 -1.38 16.87 11.96
N PRO A 42 -2.49 16.31 12.47
CA PRO A 42 -3.58 17.14 12.98
C PRO A 42 -3.11 17.88 14.25
N PHE A 43 -2.96 19.20 14.15
CA PHE A 43 -2.72 20.06 15.31
C PHE A 43 -4.03 20.59 15.85
N GLU A 44 -4.17 20.58 17.17
CA GLU A 44 -5.22 21.35 17.83
C GLU A 44 -4.86 22.84 17.76
N ALA A 45 -5.70 23.63 17.12
CA ALA A 45 -5.45 25.05 16.79
C ALA A 45 -5.33 25.99 18.01
N ASN A 46 -5.45 25.49 19.25
CA ASN A 46 -5.55 26.30 20.47
C ASN A 46 -4.55 25.90 21.56
N ILE A 47 -3.38 25.36 21.21
CA ILE A 47 -2.37 25.03 22.21
C ILE A 47 -1.56 26.31 22.54
N LYS A 48 -1.73 26.81 23.77
CA LYS A 48 -1.03 28.01 24.27
C LYS A 48 0.33 27.70 24.90
N ASP A 49 0.59 26.43 25.25
CA ASP A 49 1.81 25.98 25.92
C ASP A 49 2.69 25.15 24.98
N THR A 50 3.98 25.48 24.91
CA THR A 50 4.96 24.80 24.06
C THR A 50 5.14 23.32 24.46
N THR A 51 5.01 23.00 25.74
CA THR A 51 5.17 21.61 26.23
C THR A 51 4.01 20.72 25.82
N GLU A 52 2.79 21.25 25.89
CA GLU A 52 1.58 20.57 25.42
C GLU A 52 1.59 20.38 23.90
N PHE A 53 2.17 21.33 23.15
CA PHE A 53 2.32 21.26 21.70
C PHE A 53 3.19 20.06 21.28
N TYR A 54 4.36 19.88 21.91
CA TYR A 54 5.22 18.73 21.61
C TYR A 54 4.57 17.39 21.96
N GLY A 55 3.77 17.33 23.03
CA GLY A 55 3.02 16.13 23.42
C GLY A 55 1.85 15.82 22.46
N ALA A 56 1.14 16.82 21.96
CA ALA A 56 0.11 16.64 20.93
C ALA A 56 0.73 16.23 19.59
N ALA A 57 1.83 16.87 19.19
CA ALA A 57 2.56 16.53 17.97
C ALA A 57 3.07 15.08 17.97
N ASP A 58 3.71 14.61 19.05
CA ASP A 58 4.17 13.21 19.18
C ASP A 58 3.03 12.21 18.97
N ARG A 59 1.86 12.49 19.56
CA ARG A 59 0.67 11.65 19.42
C ARG A 59 0.16 11.63 17.99
N GLY A 60 0.07 12.79 17.34
CA GLY A 60 -0.37 12.90 15.95
C GLY A 60 0.56 12.21 14.96
N TYR A 61 1.88 12.37 15.11
CA TYR A 61 2.88 11.65 14.31
C TYR A 61 2.73 10.13 14.44
N LYS A 62 2.61 9.62 15.67
CA LYS A 62 2.43 8.19 15.93
C LYS A 62 1.12 7.67 15.34
N GLN A 63 0.03 8.40 15.47
CA GLN A 63 -1.27 8.00 14.93
C GLN A 63 -1.21 7.86 13.40
N ASN A 64 -0.63 8.84 12.71
CA ASN A 64 -0.47 8.81 11.26
C ASN A 64 0.50 7.70 10.81
N ALA A 65 1.60 7.47 11.55
CA ALA A 65 2.51 6.35 11.30
C ALA A 65 1.79 5.00 11.34
N TYR A 66 0.97 4.76 12.37
CA TYR A 66 0.19 3.52 12.49
C TYR A 66 -0.84 3.38 11.37
N ASN A 67 -1.53 4.46 11.00
CA ASN A 67 -2.48 4.45 9.90
C ASN A 67 -1.80 4.08 8.57
N CYS A 68 -0.63 4.67 8.28
CA CYS A 68 0.16 4.34 7.09
C CYS A 68 0.65 2.89 7.09
N TRP A 69 1.10 2.35 8.23
CA TRP A 69 1.50 0.94 8.34
C TRP A 69 0.33 -0.02 8.15
N ILE A 70 -0.83 0.26 8.76
CA ILE A 70 -2.03 -0.56 8.56
C ILE A 70 -2.44 -0.53 7.09
N ALA A 71 -2.46 0.64 6.46
CA ALA A 71 -2.74 0.78 5.03
C ALA A 71 -1.74 -0.05 4.20
N ALA A 72 -0.43 0.06 4.45
CA ALA A 72 0.60 -0.72 3.78
C ALA A 72 0.35 -2.23 3.89
N CYS A 73 -0.05 -2.72 5.07
CA CYS A 73 -0.43 -4.11 5.28
C CYS A 73 -1.64 -4.53 4.43
N ILE A 74 -2.67 -3.68 4.33
CA ILE A 74 -3.87 -3.97 3.50
C ILE A 74 -3.51 -4.01 2.01
N TYR A 75 -2.64 -3.10 1.54
CA TYR A 75 -2.15 -3.13 0.16
C TYR A 75 -1.31 -4.37 -0.11
N LEU A 76 -0.47 -4.81 0.83
CA LEU A 76 0.29 -6.05 0.72
C LEU A 76 -0.62 -7.29 0.63
N LEU A 77 -1.65 -7.37 1.47
CA LEU A 77 -2.62 -8.47 1.41
C LEU A 77 -3.38 -8.49 0.08
N THR A 78 -3.81 -7.32 -0.40
CA THR A 78 -4.48 -7.18 -1.70
C THR A 78 -3.55 -7.62 -2.85
N LEU A 79 -2.27 -7.25 -2.80
CA LEU A 79 -1.25 -7.67 -3.76
C LEU A 79 -1.06 -9.20 -3.74
N LEU A 80 -0.97 -9.82 -2.56
CA LEU A 80 -0.82 -11.27 -2.43
C LEU A 80 -2.04 -12.01 -2.97
N LEU A 81 -3.25 -11.56 -2.65
CA LEU A 81 -4.49 -12.19 -3.13
C LEU A 81 -4.65 -12.06 -4.65
N SER A 82 -4.41 -10.86 -5.19
CA SER A 82 -4.49 -10.61 -6.64
C SER A 82 -3.36 -11.33 -7.40
N GLY A 83 -2.15 -11.37 -6.85
CA GLY A 83 -1.03 -12.15 -7.37
C GLY A 83 -1.30 -13.65 -7.37
N HIS A 84 -1.87 -14.19 -6.29
CA HIS A 84 -2.27 -15.60 -6.20
C HIS A 84 -3.36 -15.94 -7.23
N GLN A 85 -4.37 -15.08 -7.38
CA GLN A 85 -5.39 -15.23 -8.43
C GLN A 85 -4.78 -15.17 -9.84
N PHE A 86 -3.83 -14.25 -10.09
CA PHE A 86 -3.12 -14.15 -11.37
C PHE A 86 -2.26 -15.39 -11.66
N TYR A 87 -1.60 -15.95 -10.65
CA TYR A 87 -0.80 -17.16 -10.79
C TYR A 87 -1.64 -18.38 -11.18
N ILE A 88 -2.78 -18.61 -10.50
CA ILE A 88 -3.70 -19.71 -10.84
C ILE A 88 -4.30 -19.49 -12.24
N ASN A 89 -4.63 -18.24 -12.59
CA ASN A 89 -5.25 -17.89 -13.85
C ASN A 89 -4.29 -17.93 -15.06
N SER A 90 -3.01 -17.65 -14.86
CA SER A 90 -1.96 -17.75 -15.89
C SER A 90 -1.59 -19.22 -16.19
N ARG A 91 -1.60 -20.09 -15.16
CA ARG A 91 -1.35 -21.54 -15.35
C ARG A 91 -2.46 -22.24 -16.15
N SER A 92 -3.72 -21.83 -15.96
CA SER A 92 -4.85 -22.36 -16.73
C SER A 92 -4.82 -21.90 -18.19
N SER A 93 -4.46 -20.64 -18.46
CA SER A 93 -4.34 -20.12 -19.84
C SER A 93 -3.12 -20.66 -20.60
N LEU A 94 -1.98 -20.90 -19.93
CA LEU A 94 -0.83 -21.61 -20.52
C LEU A 94 -1.15 -23.06 -20.89
N SER A 95 -1.95 -23.76 -20.07
CA SER A 95 -2.41 -25.13 -20.34
C SER A 95 -3.30 -25.19 -21.59
N GLU A 96 -4.23 -24.25 -21.75
CA GLU A 96 -5.05 -24.13 -22.97
C GLU A 96 -4.22 -23.82 -24.22
N TYR A 97 -3.21 -22.95 -24.11
CA TYR A 97 -2.32 -22.61 -25.24
C TYR A 97 -1.42 -23.77 -25.65
N ALA A 98 -0.92 -24.55 -24.67
CA ALA A 98 -0.16 -25.79 -24.94
C ALA A 98 -1.03 -26.86 -25.61
N LYS A 99 -2.33 -26.91 -25.26
CA LYS A 99 -3.30 -27.82 -25.88
C LYS A 99 -3.60 -27.43 -27.34
N TYR A 100 -3.72 -26.13 -27.64
CA TYR A 100 -3.88 -25.64 -29.01
C TYR A 100 -2.63 -25.87 -29.87
N LYS A 101 -1.43 -25.68 -29.32
CA LYS A 101 -0.16 -25.90 -30.05
C LYS A 101 0.13 -27.38 -30.37
N PHE A 102 -0.52 -28.32 -29.71
CA PHE A 102 -0.37 -29.76 -30.00
C PHE A 102 -1.43 -30.27 -31.00
N GLN A 103 -2.38 -29.42 -31.41
CA GLN A 103 -3.39 -29.73 -32.42
C GLN A 103 -3.06 -29.20 -33.83
N GLU A 104 -1.93 -28.51 -33.99
CA GLU A 104 -1.34 -28.08 -35.26
C GLU A 104 -0.10 -28.94 -35.57
#